data_AF-A0A395NFF1-F1
#
_entry.id   AF-A0A395NFF1-F1
#
_cell.length_a   1.000
_cell.length_b   1.000
_cell.length_c   1.000
_cell.angle_alpha   90.00
_cell.angle_beta   90.00
_cell.angle_gamma   90.00
#
_symmetry.space_group_name_H-M   'P 1'
#
loop_
_entity.id
_entity.type
_entity.pdbx_description
1 polymer ?
#
loop_
_entity_poly.entity_id
_entity_poly.type
_entity_poly.pdbx_seq_one_letter_code
_entity_poly.pdbx_strand_id
1 'polypeptide(L)'
;MALVANILDLSKTTDICLLWGEMSVLFQLATHYDFVAHTLAATSAQRLAVTTKSHEASEDAYQYRKQALHGLYRAMGSFSKDNADAILAASLGCSYIMSDHRSLMTLAGNISTVSLDDIILSSTPLTVEQVATRMKPWLKRSAFHRIFTYEPSYYETEEQAAATPPKTGDVEHRFAVIRKLLAEGVNSVNGLAFCFQSDRDLSAVLRQLRDVMRLVHERLGSEISTEDQYRLIYPFTAWFVKSSAASYVSLSKKNPFLLVFLLHMYAVVVTLTAALPRIDVPLFAKFRLRAILEICHILKDEPGFLCQRCNGVHAYNEVMAFPLNSVSVYQQVGRERAFPVA
;
A
#
# COMPACT_ATOMS: atom_id res chain seq x y z
N MET A 1 17.09 2.67 -10.95
CA MET A 1 16.66 2.79 -9.54
C MET A 1 17.41 3.90 -8.78
N ALA A 2 18.75 3.98 -8.80
CA ALA A 2 19.47 5.09 -8.15
C ALA A 2 19.11 6.49 -8.70
N LEU A 3 18.94 6.61 -10.02
CA LEU A 3 18.45 7.85 -10.65
C LEU A 3 17.05 8.26 -10.16
N VAL A 4 16.18 7.28 -9.90
CA VAL A 4 14.82 7.54 -9.40
C VAL A 4 14.89 8.14 -8.00
N ALA A 5 15.78 7.63 -7.13
CA ALA A 5 15.98 8.17 -5.78
C ALA A 5 16.35 9.68 -5.82
N ASN A 6 17.32 10.05 -6.66
CA ASN A 6 17.71 11.45 -6.81
C ASN A 6 16.57 12.33 -7.34
N ILE A 7 15.77 11.82 -8.28
CA ILE A 7 14.61 12.55 -8.82
C ILE A 7 13.53 12.74 -7.75
N LEU A 8 13.26 11.72 -6.93
CA LEU A 8 12.29 11.81 -5.84
C LEU A 8 12.70 12.84 -4.78
N ASP A 9 13.98 12.87 -4.43
CA ASP A 9 14.53 13.86 -3.49
C ASP A 9 14.45 15.28 -4.06
N LEU A 10 14.83 15.47 -5.33
CA LEU A 10 14.76 16.77 -6.01
C LEU A 10 13.31 17.28 -6.14
N SER A 11 12.36 16.37 -6.40
CA SER A 11 10.94 16.70 -6.52
C SER A 11 10.23 16.79 -5.18
N LYS A 12 10.88 16.43 -4.07
CA LYS A 12 10.30 16.31 -2.72
C LYS A 12 9.07 15.40 -2.69
N THR A 13 9.14 14.27 -3.40
CA THR A 13 8.05 13.29 -3.52
C THR A 13 8.39 11.92 -2.93
N THR A 14 9.53 11.81 -2.22
CA THR A 14 9.99 10.56 -1.60
C THR A 14 8.92 9.91 -0.72
N ASP A 15 8.20 10.70 0.08
CA ASP A 15 7.22 10.19 1.05
C ASP A 15 5.88 9.71 0.43
N ILE A 16 5.64 10.02 -0.86
CA ILE A 16 4.44 9.56 -1.58
C ILE A 16 4.69 8.30 -2.42
N CYS A 17 5.93 7.79 -2.42
CA CYS A 17 6.39 6.64 -3.20
C CYS A 17 6.42 5.31 -2.43
N LEU A 18 5.75 5.25 -1.27
CA LEU A 18 5.67 4.07 -0.39
C LEU A 18 7.09 3.53 -0.05
N LEU A 19 7.32 2.21 -0.15
CA LEU A 19 8.63 1.60 0.08
C LEU A 19 9.73 2.20 -0.82
N TRP A 20 9.39 2.61 -2.04
CA TRP A 20 10.35 3.16 -3.00
C TRP A 20 10.77 4.59 -2.67
N GLY A 21 10.25 5.19 -1.59
CA GLY A 21 10.85 6.36 -0.97
C GLY A 21 12.12 6.01 -0.18
N GLU A 22 12.23 4.80 0.36
CA GLU A 22 13.32 4.39 1.24
C GLU A 22 14.55 3.85 0.47
N MET A 23 14.81 4.37 -0.73
CA MET A 23 15.80 3.81 -1.67
C MET A 23 17.22 3.78 -1.10
N SER A 24 17.62 4.80 -0.34
CA SER A 24 18.93 4.85 0.30
C SER A 24 19.13 3.68 1.27
N VAL A 25 18.12 3.41 2.10
CA VAL A 25 18.08 2.28 3.03
C VAL A 25 18.12 0.95 2.26
N LEU A 26 17.30 0.82 1.21
CA LEU A 26 17.28 -0.39 0.39
C LEU A 26 18.64 -0.69 -0.24
N PHE A 27 19.35 0.32 -0.76
CA PHE A 27 20.69 0.13 -1.33
C PHE A 27 21.72 -0.25 -0.28
N GLN A 28 21.71 0.39 0.90
CA GLN A 28 22.62 0.04 2.00
C GLN A 28 22.42 -1.40 2.48
N LEU A 29 21.17 -1.87 2.53
CA LEU A 29 20.87 -3.25 2.87
C LEU A 29 21.30 -4.20 1.75
N ALA A 30 21.10 -3.82 0.48
CA ALA A 30 21.49 -4.62 -0.67
C ALA A 30 23.01 -4.86 -0.79
N THR A 31 23.86 -3.99 -0.23
CA THR A 31 25.32 -4.24 -0.20
C THR A 31 25.72 -5.33 0.78
N HIS A 32 24.86 -5.67 1.74
CA HIS A 32 25.14 -6.64 2.81
C HIS A 32 24.28 -7.91 2.71
N TYR A 33 23.15 -7.85 1.99
CA TYR A 33 22.17 -8.92 1.91
C TYR A 33 21.72 -9.15 0.46
N ASP A 34 22.20 -10.24 -0.14
CA ASP A 34 21.92 -10.60 -1.54
C ASP A 34 20.42 -10.68 -1.84
N PHE A 35 19.60 -11.18 -0.91
CA PHE A 35 18.16 -11.30 -1.13
C PHE A 35 17.47 -9.93 -1.28
N VAL A 36 18.00 -8.88 -0.64
CA VAL A 36 17.55 -7.49 -0.85
C VAL A 36 18.01 -6.99 -2.22
N ALA A 37 19.26 -7.29 -2.62
CA ALA A 37 19.76 -6.96 -3.95
C ALA A 37 18.92 -7.62 -5.06
N HIS A 38 18.57 -8.90 -4.90
CA HIS A 38 17.69 -9.63 -5.81
C HIS A 38 16.29 -9.03 -5.86
N THR A 39 15.72 -8.55 -4.74
CA THR A 39 14.43 -7.83 -4.75
C THR A 39 14.50 -6.55 -5.60
N LEU A 40 15.58 -5.77 -5.47
CA LEU A 40 15.81 -4.57 -6.27
C LEU A 40 16.02 -4.90 -7.76
N ALA A 41 16.78 -5.95 -8.05
CA ALA A 41 17.01 -6.43 -9.42
C ALA A 41 15.70 -6.91 -10.07
N ALA A 42 14.91 -7.72 -9.37
CA ALA A 42 13.61 -8.21 -9.85
C ALA A 42 12.64 -7.06 -10.15
N THR A 43 12.59 -6.05 -9.27
CA THR A 43 11.76 -4.86 -9.49
C THR A 43 12.23 -4.09 -10.72
N SER A 44 13.54 -3.87 -10.85
CA SER A 44 14.12 -3.13 -11.97
C SER A 44 13.89 -3.83 -13.30
N ALA A 45 14.13 -5.16 -13.34
CA ALA A 45 13.89 -5.99 -14.52
C ALA A 45 12.40 -6.03 -14.88
N GLN A 46 11.49 -6.13 -13.90
CA GLN A 46 10.05 -6.10 -14.15
C GLN A 46 9.59 -4.76 -14.73
N ARG A 47 10.10 -3.65 -14.19
CA ARG A 47 9.83 -2.31 -14.72
C ARG A 47 10.34 -2.15 -16.13
N LEU A 48 11.55 -2.64 -16.41
CA LEU A 48 12.13 -2.65 -17.75
C LEU A 48 11.24 -3.46 -18.70
N ALA A 49 10.89 -4.69 -18.34
CA ALA A 49 10.03 -5.58 -19.12
C ALA A 49 8.70 -4.93 -19.50
N VAL A 50 8.03 -4.27 -18.55
CA VAL A 50 6.73 -3.60 -18.80
C VAL A 50 6.90 -2.37 -19.70
N THR A 51 7.96 -1.59 -19.47
CA THR A 51 8.19 -0.33 -20.21
C THR A 51 8.64 -0.59 -21.64
N THR A 52 9.48 -1.59 -21.87
CA THR A 52 10.06 -1.91 -23.18
C THR A 52 9.38 -3.08 -23.88
N LYS A 53 8.45 -3.76 -23.22
CA LYS A 53 7.83 -5.02 -23.67
C LYS A 53 8.87 -6.12 -23.95
N SER A 54 10.01 -6.11 -23.26
CA SER A 54 11.07 -7.12 -23.41
C SER A 54 10.72 -8.41 -22.68
N HIS A 55 10.80 -9.52 -23.42
CA HIS A 55 10.65 -10.86 -22.87
C HIS A 55 11.87 -11.25 -22.02
N GLU A 56 13.10 -10.94 -22.43
CA GLU A 56 14.29 -11.27 -21.64
C GLU A 56 14.26 -10.59 -20.27
N ALA A 57 13.91 -9.30 -20.24
CA ALA A 57 13.77 -8.58 -18.97
C ALA A 57 12.66 -9.18 -18.08
N SER A 58 11.61 -9.77 -18.67
CA SER A 58 10.56 -10.47 -17.93
C SER A 58 11.09 -11.78 -17.32
N GLU A 59 11.93 -12.50 -18.05
CA GLU A 59 12.58 -13.72 -17.56
C GLU A 59 13.58 -13.40 -16.44
N ASP A 60 14.41 -12.38 -16.61
CA ASP A 60 15.32 -11.87 -15.56
C ASP A 60 14.54 -11.49 -14.30
N ALA A 61 13.43 -10.77 -14.45
CA ALA A 61 12.56 -10.41 -13.33
C ALA A 61 12.03 -11.65 -12.60
N TYR A 62 11.72 -12.72 -13.34
CA TYR A 62 11.30 -13.99 -12.77
C TYR A 62 12.41 -14.68 -11.98
N GLN A 63 13.62 -14.77 -12.54
CA GLN A 63 14.75 -15.41 -11.89
C GLN A 63 15.18 -14.67 -10.62
N TYR A 64 15.32 -13.34 -10.68
CA TYR A 64 15.67 -12.53 -9.51
C TYR A 64 14.61 -12.62 -8.41
N ARG A 65 13.32 -12.67 -8.78
CA ARG A 65 12.24 -12.83 -7.80
C ARG A 65 12.34 -14.16 -7.06
N LYS A 66 12.64 -15.25 -7.79
CA LYS A 66 12.85 -16.58 -7.20
C LYS A 66 14.01 -16.58 -6.19
N GLN A 67 15.14 -15.97 -6.58
CA GLN A 67 16.32 -15.84 -5.71
C GLN A 67 16.03 -14.97 -4.48
N ALA A 68 15.31 -13.85 -4.64
CA ALA A 68 14.90 -12.98 -3.56
C ALA A 68 14.02 -13.72 -2.53
N LEU A 69 13.00 -14.45 -2.99
CA LEU A 69 12.11 -15.21 -2.12
C LEU A 69 12.85 -16.33 -1.36
N HIS A 70 13.71 -17.08 -2.04
CA HIS A 70 14.48 -18.14 -1.39
C HIS A 70 15.42 -17.58 -0.31
N GLY A 71 16.14 -16.50 -0.62
CA GLY A 71 17.02 -15.85 0.36
C GLY A 71 16.25 -15.22 1.52
N LEU A 72 15.08 -14.62 1.24
CA LEU A 72 14.19 -14.09 2.26
C LEU A 72 13.72 -15.18 3.23
N TYR A 73 13.19 -16.29 2.74
CA TYR A 73 12.71 -17.37 3.61
C TYR A 73 13.84 -17.99 4.44
N ARG A 74 15.04 -18.12 3.87
CA ARG A 74 16.23 -18.53 4.63
C ARG A 74 16.58 -17.55 5.76
N ALA A 75 16.59 -16.25 5.47
CA ALA A 75 16.87 -15.22 6.45
C ALA A 75 15.81 -15.16 7.56
N MET A 76 14.54 -15.40 7.22
CA MET A 76 13.45 -15.52 8.20
C MET A 76 13.63 -16.71 9.15
N GLY A 77 14.20 -17.83 8.67
CA GLY A 77 14.55 -18.98 9.51
C GLY A 77 15.68 -18.70 10.51
N SER A 78 16.53 -17.71 10.24
CA SER A 78 17.62 -17.26 11.12
C SER A 78 17.43 -15.80 11.57
N PHE A 79 16.19 -15.42 11.86
CA PHE A 79 15.84 -14.06 12.28
C PHE A 79 16.66 -13.58 13.49
N SER A 80 17.26 -12.41 13.37
CA SER A 80 18.03 -11.72 14.40
C SER A 80 17.80 -10.21 14.34
N LYS A 81 18.37 -9.47 15.29
CA LYS A 81 18.32 -7.99 15.26
C LYS A 81 19.06 -7.42 14.04
N ASP A 82 20.11 -8.10 13.59
CA ASP A 82 21.01 -7.61 12.54
C ASP A 82 20.38 -7.72 11.15
N ASN A 83 19.63 -8.80 10.89
CA ASN A 83 18.99 -9.03 9.59
C ASN A 83 17.51 -8.59 9.54
N ALA A 84 16.95 -8.07 10.64
CA ALA A 84 15.53 -7.71 10.72
C ALA A 84 15.11 -6.67 9.68
N ASP A 85 15.89 -5.61 9.50
CA ASP A 85 15.60 -4.56 8.52
C ASP A 85 15.72 -5.09 7.09
N ALA A 86 16.70 -5.96 6.81
CA ALA A 86 16.85 -6.60 5.51
C ALA A 86 15.66 -7.50 5.17
N ILE A 87 15.23 -8.33 6.13
CA ILE A 87 14.02 -9.18 5.99
C ILE A 87 12.81 -8.30 5.71
N LEU A 88 12.62 -7.21 6.47
CA LEU A 88 11.49 -6.31 6.27
C LEU A 88 11.52 -5.65 4.89
N ALA A 89 12.68 -5.12 4.48
CA ALA A 89 12.90 -4.51 3.17
C ALA A 89 12.51 -5.45 2.03
N ALA A 90 13.04 -6.68 2.06
CA ALA A 90 12.77 -7.67 1.03
C ALA A 90 11.33 -8.17 1.08
N SER A 91 10.73 -8.42 2.25
CA SER A 91 9.32 -8.78 2.38
C SER A 91 8.40 -7.72 1.76
N LEU A 92 8.63 -6.45 2.08
CA LEU A 92 7.83 -5.35 1.51
C LEU A 92 8.07 -5.22 0.01
N GLY A 93 9.31 -5.27 -0.45
CA GLY A 93 9.63 -5.17 -1.88
C GLY A 93 9.02 -6.34 -2.67
N CYS A 94 9.15 -7.55 -2.15
CA CYS A 94 8.55 -8.77 -2.70
C CYS A 94 7.03 -8.63 -2.86
N SER A 95 6.34 -8.01 -1.91
CA SER A 95 4.88 -7.82 -1.98
C SER A 95 4.42 -7.05 -3.24
N TYR A 96 5.24 -6.13 -3.75
CA TYR A 96 4.94 -5.36 -4.97
C TYR A 96 5.28 -6.10 -6.27
N ILE A 97 6.12 -7.15 -6.20
CA ILE A 97 6.61 -7.86 -7.38
C ILE A 97 6.06 -9.28 -7.52
N MET A 98 5.15 -9.72 -6.65
CA MET A 98 4.52 -11.06 -6.75
C MET A 98 3.81 -11.26 -8.08
N SER A 99 3.81 -12.51 -8.59
CA SER A 99 3.19 -12.90 -9.86
C SER A 99 1.67 -12.89 -9.81
N ASP A 100 1.10 -13.17 -8.64
CA ASP A 100 -0.33 -13.39 -8.42
C ASP A 100 -0.69 -13.18 -6.94
N HIS A 101 -2.00 -13.20 -6.67
CA HIS A 101 -2.56 -12.97 -5.33
C HIS A 101 -2.26 -14.11 -4.34
N ARG A 102 -2.10 -15.36 -4.79
CA ARG A 102 -1.75 -16.48 -3.90
C ARG A 102 -0.33 -16.36 -3.41
N SER A 103 0.60 -16.01 -4.29
CA SER A 103 1.99 -15.72 -3.92
C SER A 103 2.09 -14.57 -2.91
N LEU A 104 1.28 -13.52 -3.08
CA LEU A 104 1.17 -12.42 -2.10
C LEU A 104 0.58 -12.90 -0.76
N MET A 105 -0.44 -13.75 -0.80
CA MET A 105 -1.07 -14.33 0.39
C MET A 105 -0.11 -15.22 1.19
N THR A 106 0.72 -16.03 0.50
CA THR A 106 1.80 -16.83 1.12
C THR A 106 2.81 -15.93 1.83
N LEU A 107 3.29 -14.89 1.15
CA LEU A 107 4.23 -13.93 1.72
C LEU A 107 3.66 -13.20 2.95
N ALA A 108 2.37 -12.90 2.92
CA ALA A 108 1.65 -12.28 4.03
C ALA A 108 1.42 -13.23 5.23
N GLY A 109 1.63 -14.53 5.06
CA GLY A 109 1.40 -15.52 6.12
C GLY A 109 -0.07 -15.92 6.31
N ASN A 110 -0.92 -15.66 5.32
CA ASN A 110 -2.36 -15.98 5.38
C ASN A 110 -2.70 -17.37 4.81
N ILE A 111 -1.68 -18.16 4.47
CA ILE A 111 -1.81 -19.59 4.23
C ILE A 111 -1.11 -20.31 5.38
N SER A 112 -1.89 -20.99 6.23
CA SER A 112 -1.38 -22.14 6.97
C SER A 112 -1.10 -23.21 5.92
N THR A 113 0.16 -23.61 5.75
CA THR A 113 0.59 -24.75 4.92
C THR A 113 0.25 -24.67 3.42
N VAL A 114 1.19 -24.14 2.62
CA VAL A 114 1.42 -24.77 1.31
C VAL A 114 2.37 -25.93 1.58
N SER A 115 1.99 -27.15 1.18
CA SER A 115 2.87 -28.32 1.27
C SER A 115 4.14 -28.02 0.49
N LEU A 116 5.20 -27.81 1.24
CA LEU A 116 6.55 -27.72 0.75
C LEU A 116 7.12 -29.13 0.74
N ASP A 117 6.74 -29.92 -0.27
CA ASP A 117 7.53 -31.12 -0.57
C ASP A 117 8.96 -30.74 -1.02
N ASP A 118 9.25 -29.44 -1.23
CA ASP A 118 10.56 -28.92 -1.67
C ASP A 118 11.28 -27.95 -0.71
N ILE A 119 10.82 -27.71 0.53
CA ILE A 119 11.63 -26.96 1.52
C ILE A 119 11.82 -27.80 2.78
N ILE A 120 12.95 -28.50 2.79
CA ILE A 120 13.63 -29.05 3.95
C ILE A 120 14.15 -27.87 4.79
N LEU A 121 13.27 -27.16 5.49
CA LEU A 121 13.66 -26.30 6.62
C LEU A 121 12.65 -26.57 7.74
N SER A 122 13.13 -27.17 8.82
CA SER A 122 12.37 -27.62 10.00
C SER A 122 11.76 -26.49 10.85
N SER A 123 11.55 -25.31 10.28
CA SER A 123 10.90 -24.17 10.92
C SER A 123 10.02 -23.46 9.89
N THR A 124 8.76 -23.24 10.23
CA THR A 124 7.88 -22.38 9.45
C THR A 124 8.49 -20.98 9.37
N PRO A 125 8.76 -20.43 8.17
CA PRO A 125 9.35 -19.09 8.07
C PRO A 125 8.42 -18.07 8.72
N LEU A 126 9.02 -17.07 9.37
CA LEU A 126 8.23 -15.98 9.98
C LEU A 126 7.37 -15.28 8.93
N THR A 127 6.28 -14.66 9.36
CA THR A 127 5.49 -13.74 8.53
C THR A 127 5.98 -12.30 8.72
N VAL A 128 5.61 -11.38 7.82
CA VAL A 128 5.91 -9.94 7.97
C VAL A 128 5.38 -9.39 9.30
N GLU A 129 4.21 -9.88 9.72
CA GLU A 129 3.59 -9.51 11.00
C GLU A 129 4.37 -10.01 12.21
N GLN A 130 4.85 -11.24 12.14
CA GLN A 130 5.68 -11.81 13.20
C GLN A 130 7.03 -11.10 13.28
N VAL A 131 7.63 -10.72 12.15
CA VAL A 131 8.84 -9.89 12.09
C VAL A 131 8.60 -8.55 12.78
N ALA A 132 7.57 -7.81 12.35
CA ALA A 132 7.20 -6.52 12.95
C ALA A 132 6.93 -6.63 14.46
N THR A 133 6.22 -7.68 14.88
CA THR A 133 5.89 -7.93 16.29
C THR A 133 7.15 -8.21 17.11
N ARG A 134 8.07 -9.03 16.60
CA ARG A 134 9.35 -9.31 17.27
C ARG A 134 10.24 -8.09 17.34
N MET A 135 10.20 -7.21 16.35
CA MET A 135 10.99 -5.98 16.33
C MET A 135 10.54 -4.94 17.36
N LYS A 136 9.30 -5.01 17.90
CA LYS A 136 8.74 -4.01 18.84
C LYS A 136 9.72 -3.50 19.92
N PRO A 137 10.51 -4.35 20.63
CA PRO A 137 11.38 -3.88 21.70
C PRO A 137 12.56 -3.02 21.24
N TRP A 138 12.94 -3.09 19.96
CA TRP A 138 14.05 -2.30 19.38
C TRP A 138 13.66 -1.52 18.12
N LEU A 139 12.36 -1.38 17.87
CA LEU A 139 11.82 -0.77 16.64
C LEU A 139 12.34 0.65 16.41
N LYS A 140 12.63 1.40 17.47
CA LYS A 140 13.23 2.75 17.42
C LYS A 140 14.59 2.80 16.72
N ARG A 141 15.29 1.67 16.65
CA ARG A 141 16.61 1.53 16.01
C ARG A 141 16.52 1.03 14.56
N SER A 142 15.34 0.61 14.11
CA SER A 142 15.12 0.14 12.74
C SER A 142 15.23 1.29 11.76
N ALA A 143 15.82 1.04 10.59
CA ALA A 143 15.79 1.99 9.48
C ALA A 143 14.36 2.31 9.03
N PHE A 144 13.40 1.39 9.26
CA PHE A 144 11.99 1.54 8.92
C PHE A 144 11.13 2.10 10.07
N HIS A 145 11.75 2.56 11.17
CA HIS A 145 11.05 3.04 12.37
C HIS A 145 9.90 4.02 12.04
N ARG A 146 10.18 5.01 11.18
CA ARG A 146 9.23 6.08 10.80
C ARG A 146 7.93 5.54 10.20
N ILE A 147 7.99 4.40 9.54
CA ILE A 147 6.81 3.80 8.88
C ILE A 147 5.92 3.11 9.92
N PHE A 148 6.51 2.49 10.94
CA PHE A 148 5.75 1.84 11.99
C PHE A 148 5.12 2.82 12.98
N THR A 149 5.83 3.90 13.29
CA THR A 149 5.39 4.91 14.26
C THR A 149 4.71 6.10 13.63
N TYR A 150 4.35 6.01 12.35
CA TYR A 150 3.53 7.03 11.73
C TYR A 150 2.17 7.06 12.41
N GLU A 151 1.99 8.07 13.27
CA GLU A 151 0.72 8.47 13.85
C GLU A 151 0.29 9.77 13.16
N PRO A 152 -0.80 9.76 12.38
CA PRO A 152 -1.31 10.98 11.78
C PRO A 152 -1.67 12.01 12.86
N SER A 153 -1.01 13.17 12.86
CA SER A 153 -1.46 14.31 13.68
C SER A 153 -2.66 14.95 12.98
N TYR A 154 -3.87 14.80 13.52
CA TYR A 154 -4.99 15.62 13.09
C TYR A 154 -5.18 16.78 14.05
N TYR A 155 -5.32 17.98 13.49
CA TYR A 155 -5.90 19.12 14.19
C TYR A 155 -7.42 18.97 14.09
N GLU A 156 -8.06 18.45 15.13
CA GLU A 156 -9.46 18.74 15.43
C GLU A 156 -9.67 18.53 16.93
N THR A 157 -10.32 19.51 17.53
CA THR A 157 -10.42 19.87 18.96
C THR A 157 -10.58 18.67 19.89
N GLU A 158 -9.78 18.64 20.97
CA GLU A 158 -9.84 17.68 22.09
C GLU A 158 -11.24 17.51 22.73
N GLU A 159 -12.23 18.30 22.32
CA GLU A 159 -13.60 18.31 22.81
C GLU A 159 -14.48 17.12 22.34
N GLN A 160 -14.11 16.40 21.27
CA GLN A 160 -14.90 15.24 20.79
C GLN A 160 -14.35 13.88 21.24
N ALA A 161 -13.15 13.83 21.82
CA ALA A 161 -12.56 12.60 22.34
C ALA A 161 -13.09 12.20 23.73
N ALA A 162 -13.88 13.07 24.38
CA ALA A 162 -14.48 12.83 25.69
C ALA A 162 -15.83 12.08 25.66
N ALA A 163 -16.14 11.34 24.58
CA ALA A 163 -17.34 10.52 24.50
C ALA A 163 -17.01 9.04 24.84
N THR A 164 -17.57 8.60 25.96
CA THR A 164 -17.76 7.23 26.51
C THR A 164 -17.54 6.05 25.54
N PRO A 165 -16.93 4.93 25.98
CA PRO A 165 -16.63 3.78 25.11
C PRO A 165 -17.91 3.09 24.58
N PRO A 166 -17.93 2.61 23.31
CA PRO A 166 -19.14 2.01 22.73
C PRO A 166 -19.33 0.56 23.22
N LYS A 167 -20.51 0.27 23.77
CA LYS A 167 -21.04 -1.08 24.03
C LYS A 167 -21.87 -1.53 22.85
N THR A 168 -21.68 -2.78 22.36
CA THR A 168 -22.50 -3.58 21.40
C THR A 168 -22.94 -2.94 20.08
N GLY A 169 -23.20 -1.64 20.00
CA GLY A 169 -23.32 -0.83 18.79
C GLY A 169 -21.99 -0.52 18.10
N ASP A 170 -20.85 -1.03 18.59
CA ASP A 170 -19.52 -0.79 18.02
C ASP A 170 -19.35 -1.46 16.64
N VAL A 171 -19.81 -2.71 16.49
CA VAL A 171 -19.70 -3.46 15.22
C VAL A 171 -20.66 -2.91 14.16
N GLU A 172 -21.91 -2.64 14.54
CA GLU A 172 -22.90 -2.04 13.63
C GLU A 172 -22.50 -0.61 13.23
N HIS A 173 -22.01 0.19 14.18
CA HIS A 173 -21.47 1.52 13.91
C HIS A 173 -20.26 1.45 12.97
N ARG A 174 -19.31 0.56 13.24
CA ARG A 174 -18.16 0.31 12.36
C ARG A 174 -18.59 -0.05 10.95
N PHE A 175 -19.54 -0.98 10.80
CA PHE A 175 -20.07 -1.33 9.48
C PHE A 175 -20.76 -0.14 8.82
N ALA A 176 -21.52 0.68 9.56
CA ALA A 176 -22.17 1.86 9.03
C ALA A 176 -21.17 2.91 8.53
N VAL A 177 -20.11 3.16 9.31
CA VAL A 177 -19.03 4.10 8.94
C VAL A 177 -18.28 3.60 7.70
N ILE A 178 -17.88 2.32 7.67
CA ILE A 178 -17.20 1.72 6.51
C ILE A 178 -18.13 1.72 5.28
N ARG A 179 -19.42 1.42 5.44
CA ARG A 179 -20.41 1.44 4.35
C ARG A 179 -20.52 2.82 3.73
N LYS A 180 -20.64 3.86 4.57
CA LYS A 180 -20.67 5.26 4.13
C LYS A 180 -19.39 5.62 3.36
N LEU A 181 -18.22 5.25 3.90
CA LEU A 181 -16.93 5.52 3.27
C LEU A 181 -16.80 4.84 1.90
N LEU A 182 -17.22 3.57 1.78
CA LEU A 182 -17.23 2.85 0.51
C LEU A 182 -18.13 3.54 -0.54
N ALA A 183 -19.33 3.99 -0.13
CA ALA A 183 -20.23 4.71 -1.03
C ALA A 183 -19.64 6.07 -1.49
N GLU A 184 -19.02 6.80 -0.56
CA GLU A 184 -18.31 8.05 -0.86
C GLU A 184 -17.14 7.81 -1.84
N GLY A 185 -16.34 6.77 -1.60
CA GLY A 185 -15.25 6.36 -2.47
C GLY A 185 -15.72 5.98 -3.87
N VAL A 186 -16.81 5.21 -4.00
CA VAL A 186 -17.41 4.86 -5.30
C VAL A 186 -17.79 6.12 -6.08
N ASN A 187 -18.43 7.09 -5.43
CA ASN A 187 -18.82 8.34 -6.09
C ASN A 187 -17.62 9.19 -6.51
N SER A 188 -16.67 9.39 -5.60
CA SER A 188 -15.45 10.17 -5.85
C SER A 188 -14.65 9.59 -7.02
N VAL A 189 -14.35 8.30 -6.96
CA VAL A 189 -13.55 7.63 -8.00
C VAL A 189 -14.30 7.56 -9.33
N ASN A 190 -15.63 7.44 -9.33
CA ASN A 190 -16.41 7.48 -10.56
C ASN A 190 -16.33 8.85 -11.25
N GLY A 191 -16.40 9.95 -10.48
CA GLY A 191 -16.20 11.30 -11.00
C GLY A 191 -14.81 11.49 -11.61
N LEU A 192 -13.77 11.00 -10.92
CA LEU A 192 -12.40 11.05 -11.44
C LEU A 192 -12.20 10.17 -12.68
N ALA A 193 -12.77 8.96 -12.72
CA ALA A 193 -12.66 8.07 -13.88
C ALA A 193 -13.21 8.73 -15.16
N PHE A 194 -14.24 9.57 -15.03
CA PHE A 194 -14.75 10.40 -16.11
C PHE A 194 -13.76 11.52 -16.50
N CYS A 195 -13.24 12.25 -15.51
CA CYS A 195 -12.31 13.36 -15.73
C CYS A 195 -10.96 12.93 -16.33
N PHE A 196 -10.53 11.69 -16.05
CA PHE A 196 -9.25 11.13 -16.49
C PHE A 196 -9.36 10.39 -17.84
N GLN A 197 -10.48 10.49 -18.58
CA GLN A 197 -10.67 9.75 -19.84
C GLN A 197 -9.61 10.00 -20.92
N SER A 198 -8.89 11.13 -20.86
CA SER A 198 -7.75 11.42 -21.74
C SER A 198 -6.59 10.44 -21.53
N ASP A 199 -6.42 9.93 -20.31
CA ASP A 199 -5.47 8.88 -19.95
C ASP A 199 -6.22 7.56 -19.77
N ARG A 200 -6.17 6.71 -20.80
CA ARG A 200 -6.91 5.44 -20.82
C ARG A 200 -6.47 4.49 -19.72
N ASP A 201 -5.18 4.49 -19.37
CA ASP A 201 -4.63 3.58 -18.37
C ASP A 201 -5.08 4.00 -16.96
N LEU A 202 -4.94 5.28 -16.62
CA LEU A 202 -5.40 5.78 -15.31
C LEU A 202 -6.92 5.68 -15.17
N SER A 203 -7.67 6.02 -16.22
CA SER A 203 -9.14 5.90 -16.23
C SER A 203 -9.60 4.45 -16.05
N ALA A 204 -8.92 3.47 -16.67
CA ALA A 204 -9.23 2.05 -16.49
C ALA A 204 -8.99 1.59 -15.04
N VAL A 205 -7.89 2.00 -14.43
CA VAL A 205 -7.58 1.66 -13.02
C VAL A 205 -8.60 2.29 -12.07
N LEU A 206 -9.01 3.55 -12.30
CA LEU A 206 -10.07 4.19 -11.50
C LEU A 206 -11.40 3.44 -11.62
N ARG A 207 -11.79 2.96 -12.81
CA ARG A 207 -12.99 2.12 -12.96
C ARG A 207 -12.86 0.82 -12.17
N GLN A 208 -11.70 0.16 -12.23
CA GLN A 208 -11.46 -1.06 -11.47
C GLN A 208 -11.52 -0.82 -9.96
N LEU A 209 -10.95 0.28 -9.46
CA LEU A 209 -11.03 0.69 -8.05
C LEU A 209 -12.49 0.88 -7.61
N ARG A 210 -13.28 1.59 -8.44
CA ARG A 210 -14.72 1.80 -8.20
C ARG A 210 -15.48 0.47 -8.14
N ASP A 211 -15.24 -0.43 -9.10
CA ASP A 211 -15.96 -1.70 -9.19
C ASP A 211 -15.64 -2.63 -8.02
N VAL A 212 -14.38 -2.66 -7.56
CA VAL A 212 -13.97 -3.40 -6.36
C VAL A 212 -14.64 -2.82 -5.10
N MET A 213 -14.65 -1.50 -4.93
CA MET A 213 -15.35 -0.88 -3.79
C MET A 213 -16.85 -1.17 -3.80
N ARG A 214 -17.49 -1.13 -4.98
CA ARG A 214 -18.92 -1.46 -5.11
C ARG A 214 -19.20 -2.91 -4.70
N LEU A 215 -18.40 -3.85 -5.18
CA LEU A 215 -18.51 -5.26 -4.79
C LEU A 215 -18.35 -5.45 -3.27
N VAL A 216 -17.36 -4.80 -2.66
CA VAL A 216 -17.14 -4.88 -1.21
C VAL A 216 -18.26 -4.20 -0.44
N HIS A 217 -18.81 -3.09 -0.93
CA HIS A 217 -19.96 -2.42 -0.35
C HIS A 217 -21.22 -3.31 -0.35
N GLU A 218 -21.50 -3.98 -1.47
CA GLU A 218 -22.62 -4.92 -1.62
C GLU A 218 -22.48 -6.14 -0.73
N ARG A 219 -21.25 -6.65 -0.55
CA ARG A 219 -20.94 -7.81 0.28
C ARG A 219 -20.54 -7.46 1.72
N LEU A 220 -20.65 -6.20 2.13
CA LEU A 220 -20.22 -5.76 3.45
C LEU A 220 -21.04 -6.43 4.56
N GLY A 221 -20.35 -7.17 5.43
CA GLY A 221 -20.97 -7.99 6.49
C GLY A 221 -21.20 -9.46 6.10
N SER A 222 -21.01 -9.80 4.83
CA SER A 222 -20.95 -11.21 4.38
C SER A 222 -19.52 -11.74 4.44
N GLU A 223 -19.39 -13.06 4.56
CA GLU A 223 -18.07 -13.69 4.50
C GLU A 223 -17.51 -13.60 3.07
N ILE A 224 -16.31 -13.01 2.95
CA ILE A 224 -15.49 -13.03 1.75
C ILE A 224 -14.26 -13.84 2.11
N SER A 225 -13.99 -14.91 1.35
CA SER A 225 -12.85 -15.79 1.60
C SER A 225 -11.54 -15.00 1.59
N THR A 226 -10.54 -15.43 2.39
CA THR A 226 -9.23 -14.76 2.41
C THR A 226 -8.60 -14.67 1.02
N GLU A 227 -8.67 -15.75 0.22
CA GLU A 227 -8.17 -15.76 -1.16
C GLU A 227 -8.87 -14.70 -2.02
N ASP A 228 -10.19 -14.55 -1.92
CA ASP A 228 -10.93 -13.51 -2.63
C ASP A 228 -10.52 -12.10 -2.18
N GLN A 229 -10.31 -11.88 -0.88
CA GLN A 229 -9.85 -10.57 -0.40
C GLN A 229 -8.49 -10.20 -1.02
N TYR A 230 -7.54 -11.15 -1.06
CA TYR A 230 -6.24 -10.94 -1.71
C TYR A 230 -6.36 -10.73 -3.22
N ARG A 231 -7.26 -11.47 -3.89
CA ARG A 231 -7.53 -11.31 -5.32
C ARG A 231 -8.04 -9.90 -5.65
N LEU A 232 -8.87 -9.32 -4.79
CA LEU A 232 -9.43 -7.98 -4.98
C LEU A 232 -8.37 -6.87 -4.85
N ILE A 233 -7.41 -7.01 -3.94
CA ILE A 233 -6.41 -5.96 -3.68
C ILE A 233 -5.15 -6.07 -4.56
N TYR A 234 -4.82 -7.29 -4.99
CA TYR A 234 -3.59 -7.59 -5.70
C TYR A 234 -3.29 -6.69 -6.92
N PRO A 235 -4.26 -6.36 -7.81
CA PRO A 235 -4.00 -5.49 -8.96
C PRO A 235 -3.45 -4.11 -8.56
N PHE A 236 -3.88 -3.57 -7.42
CA PHE A 236 -3.46 -2.25 -6.93
C PHE A 236 -2.14 -2.32 -6.17
N THR A 237 -1.85 -3.45 -5.54
CA THR A 237 -0.51 -3.71 -4.97
C THR A 237 0.53 -3.78 -6.07
N ALA A 238 0.28 -4.52 -7.14
CA ALA A 238 1.27 -4.72 -8.21
C ALA A 238 1.37 -3.54 -9.20
N TRP A 239 0.46 -2.56 -9.13
CA TRP A 239 0.33 -1.49 -10.13
C TRP A 239 1.64 -0.76 -10.43
N PHE A 240 2.37 -0.34 -9.41
CA PHE A 240 3.62 0.42 -9.60
C PHE A 240 4.71 -0.34 -10.34
N VAL A 241 4.69 -1.67 -10.28
CA VAL A 241 5.71 -2.50 -10.93
C VAL A 241 5.21 -3.02 -12.27
N LYS A 242 3.91 -3.28 -12.39
CA LYS A 242 3.32 -3.96 -13.56
C LYS A 242 2.61 -3.05 -14.56
N SER A 243 2.35 -1.79 -14.22
CA SER A 243 1.73 -0.83 -15.12
C SER A 243 2.76 0.07 -15.79
N SER A 244 2.68 0.17 -17.13
CA SER A 244 3.48 1.13 -17.91
C SER A 244 3.15 2.58 -17.56
N ALA A 245 1.91 2.86 -17.11
CA ALA A 245 1.46 4.18 -16.70
C ALA A 245 2.02 4.63 -15.35
N ALA A 246 2.53 3.70 -14.52
CA ALA A 246 3.16 4.06 -13.27
C ALA A 246 4.52 4.71 -13.53
N SER A 247 4.70 5.96 -13.08
CA SER A 247 5.96 6.69 -13.18
C SER A 247 6.18 7.56 -11.94
N TYR A 248 7.09 7.12 -11.07
CA TYR A 248 7.53 7.92 -9.93
C TYR A 248 8.26 9.21 -10.35
N VAL A 249 8.93 9.18 -11.51
CA VAL A 249 9.66 10.33 -12.06
C VAL A 249 8.71 11.43 -12.54
N SER A 250 7.47 11.08 -12.86
CA SER A 250 6.45 12.03 -13.30
C SER A 250 5.74 12.72 -12.14
N LEU A 251 6.07 12.36 -10.89
CA LEU A 251 5.47 12.98 -9.70
C LEU A 251 6.02 14.38 -9.51
N SER A 252 5.13 15.36 -9.58
CA SER A 252 5.48 16.77 -9.44
C SER A 252 4.26 17.56 -9.01
N LYS A 253 4.46 18.57 -8.16
CA LYS A 253 3.43 19.57 -7.85
C LYS A 253 2.84 20.22 -9.11
N LYS A 254 3.64 20.31 -10.19
CA LYS A 254 3.22 20.89 -11.48
C LYS A 254 2.27 20.01 -12.28
N ASN A 255 2.17 18.72 -11.94
CA ASN A 255 1.25 17.79 -12.57
C ASN A 255 0.30 17.19 -11.52
N PRO A 256 -0.79 17.90 -11.19
CA PRO A 256 -1.69 17.48 -10.12
C PRO A 256 -2.49 16.23 -10.44
N PHE A 257 -2.64 15.86 -11.72
CA PHE A 257 -3.44 14.70 -12.11
C PHE A 257 -2.89 13.39 -11.53
N LEU A 258 -1.56 13.18 -11.61
CA LEU A 258 -0.97 11.96 -11.06
C LEU A 258 -1.02 11.96 -9.52
N LEU A 259 -0.88 13.12 -8.89
CA LEU A 259 -1.04 13.26 -7.43
C LEU A 259 -2.47 12.92 -6.99
N VAL A 260 -3.49 13.48 -7.66
CA VAL A 260 -4.90 13.21 -7.39
C VAL A 260 -5.25 11.73 -7.65
N PHE A 261 -4.71 11.14 -8.71
CA PHE A 261 -4.87 9.71 -8.98
C PHE A 261 -4.28 8.85 -7.85
N LEU A 262 -3.03 9.11 -7.46
CA LEU A 262 -2.38 8.36 -6.37
C LEU A 262 -3.10 8.55 -5.05
N LEU A 263 -3.53 9.77 -4.74
CA LEU A 263 -4.31 10.10 -3.55
C LEU A 263 -5.55 9.20 -3.44
N HIS A 264 -6.31 9.07 -4.53
CA HIS A 264 -7.52 8.25 -4.55
C HIS A 264 -7.19 6.76 -4.57
N MET A 265 -6.19 6.32 -5.32
CA MET A 265 -5.75 4.92 -5.32
C MET A 265 -5.34 4.48 -3.90
N TYR A 266 -4.60 5.31 -3.17
CA TYR A 266 -4.19 5.04 -1.80
C TYR A 266 -5.38 5.03 -0.84
N ALA A 267 -6.29 6.00 -0.96
CA ALA A 267 -7.50 6.08 -0.14
C ALA A 267 -8.43 4.87 -0.33
N VAL A 268 -8.59 4.40 -1.58
CA VAL A 268 -9.36 3.18 -1.87
C VAL A 268 -8.71 1.97 -1.22
N VAL A 269 -7.39 1.79 -1.36
CA VAL A 269 -6.70 0.66 -0.72
C VAL A 269 -6.87 0.70 0.80
N VAL A 270 -6.70 1.86 1.44
CA VAL A 270 -6.93 2.03 2.89
C VAL A 270 -8.38 1.69 3.28
N THR A 271 -9.36 2.15 2.49
CA THR A 271 -10.79 1.84 2.69
C THR A 271 -11.06 0.34 2.59
N LEU A 272 -10.47 -0.33 1.59
CA LEU A 272 -10.58 -1.78 1.43
C LEU A 272 -9.94 -2.51 2.60
N THR A 273 -8.79 -2.06 3.11
CA THR A 273 -8.14 -2.64 4.29
C THR A 273 -8.99 -2.48 5.56
N ALA A 274 -9.71 -1.37 5.71
CA ALA A 274 -10.65 -1.18 6.82
C ALA A 274 -11.83 -2.18 6.75
N ALA A 275 -12.36 -2.41 5.53
CA ALA A 275 -13.47 -3.31 5.26
C ALA A 275 -13.08 -4.80 5.27
N LEU A 276 -11.86 -5.12 4.83
CA LEU A 276 -11.34 -6.47 4.62
C LEU A 276 -10.14 -6.70 5.55
N PRO A 277 -10.34 -7.17 6.80
CA PRO A 277 -9.28 -7.27 7.79
C PRO A 277 -8.10 -8.18 7.38
N ARG A 278 -8.30 -9.17 6.51
CA ARG A 278 -7.28 -10.19 6.20
C ARG A 278 -6.20 -9.70 5.23
N ILE A 279 -6.42 -8.57 4.55
CA ILE A 279 -5.46 -7.98 3.60
C ILE A 279 -4.56 -6.91 4.23
N ASP A 280 -4.74 -6.61 5.52
CA ASP A 280 -3.88 -5.67 6.25
C ASP A 280 -2.54 -6.33 6.61
N VAL A 281 -1.71 -6.59 5.59
CA VAL A 281 -0.33 -6.97 5.82
C VAL A 281 0.36 -5.80 6.52
N PRO A 282 1.06 -6.01 7.64
CA PRO A 282 1.65 -4.92 8.39
C PRO A 282 2.46 -4.03 7.47
N LEU A 283 2.10 -2.74 7.48
CA LEU A 283 2.65 -1.62 6.71
C LEU A 283 1.93 -1.25 5.41
N PHE A 284 1.08 -2.10 4.84
CA PHE A 284 0.38 -1.75 3.59
C PHE A 284 -0.50 -0.51 3.71
N ALA A 285 -1.31 -0.44 4.77
CA ALA A 285 -2.13 0.75 5.04
C ALA A 285 -1.29 1.92 5.55
N LYS A 286 -0.35 1.69 6.48
CA LYS A 286 0.44 2.77 7.11
C LYS A 286 1.24 3.61 6.11
N PHE A 287 1.91 2.99 5.14
CA PHE A 287 2.60 3.74 4.07
C PHE A 287 1.64 4.63 3.28
N ARG A 288 0.44 4.13 3.02
CA ARG A 288 -0.58 4.84 2.24
C ARG A 288 -1.22 5.97 3.04
N LEU A 289 -1.44 5.81 4.35
CA LEU A 289 -1.90 6.89 5.23
C LEU A 289 -0.95 8.08 5.18
N ARG A 290 0.36 7.82 5.33
CA ARG A 290 1.39 8.87 5.21
C ARG A 290 1.34 9.53 3.83
N ALA A 291 1.36 8.73 2.78
CA ALA A 291 1.34 9.24 1.42
C ALA A 291 0.09 10.08 1.11
N ILE A 292 -1.10 9.69 1.61
CA ILE A 292 -2.33 10.48 1.48
C ILE A 292 -2.14 11.87 2.09
N LEU A 293 -1.64 11.93 3.32
CA LEU A 293 -1.49 13.18 4.04
C LEU A 293 -0.42 14.09 3.44
N GLU A 294 0.67 13.51 2.95
CA GLU A 294 1.70 14.26 2.21
C GLU A 294 1.15 14.80 0.88
N ILE A 295 0.38 14.03 0.12
CA ILE A 295 -0.27 14.54 -1.10
C ILE A 295 -1.26 15.65 -0.75
N CYS A 296 -2.08 15.49 0.30
CA CYS A 296 -3.00 16.53 0.73
C CYS A 296 -2.25 17.81 1.14
N HIS A 297 -1.12 17.68 1.85
CA HIS A 297 -0.27 18.81 2.19
C HIS A 297 0.31 19.49 0.95
N ILE A 298 0.64 18.75 -0.10
CA ILE A 298 1.11 19.30 -1.36
C ILE A 298 0.01 20.08 -2.09
N LEU A 299 -1.24 19.59 -2.06
CA LEU A 299 -2.36 20.15 -2.81
C LEU A 299 -3.06 21.32 -2.11
N LYS A 300 -3.00 21.41 -0.76
CA LYS A 300 -3.72 22.43 0.02
C LYS A 300 -3.37 23.89 -0.34
N ASP A 301 -2.20 24.12 -0.91
CA ASP A 301 -1.68 25.46 -1.17
C ASP A 301 -2.32 26.09 -2.43
N GLU A 302 -3.03 25.29 -3.23
CA GLU A 302 -3.64 25.69 -4.49
C GLU A 302 -5.18 25.56 -4.41
N PRO A 303 -5.95 26.34 -5.19
CA PRO A 303 -7.42 26.30 -5.13
C PRO A 303 -8.00 25.03 -5.78
N GLY A 304 -7.31 24.43 -6.74
CA GLY A 304 -7.81 23.30 -7.52
C GLY A 304 -7.12 23.14 -8.87
N PHE A 305 -7.75 22.40 -9.78
CA PHE A 305 -7.32 22.28 -11.17
C PHE A 305 -8.50 22.36 -12.15
N LEU A 306 -8.23 22.89 -13.33
CA LEU A 306 -9.20 22.91 -14.43
C LEU A 306 -9.17 21.56 -15.17
N CYS A 307 -10.32 20.90 -15.27
CA CYS A 307 -10.44 19.66 -16.03
C CYS A 307 -10.92 19.95 -17.45
N GLN A 308 -10.10 19.57 -18.44
CA GLN A 308 -10.43 19.71 -19.86
C GLN A 308 -11.58 18.81 -20.32
N ARG A 309 -11.95 17.79 -19.53
CA ARG A 309 -12.97 16.81 -19.92
C ARG A 309 -14.37 17.22 -19.51
N CYS A 310 -14.55 17.68 -18.28
CA CYS A 310 -15.84 18.17 -17.78
C CYS A 310 -16.00 19.69 -17.93
N ASN A 311 -14.94 20.40 -18.35
CA ASN A 311 -14.86 21.87 -18.40
C ASN A 311 -15.13 22.56 -17.05
N GLY A 312 -14.95 21.83 -15.94
CA GLY A 312 -15.14 22.30 -14.57
C GLY A 312 -13.83 22.53 -13.84
N VAL A 313 -13.89 23.35 -12.79
CA VAL A 313 -12.81 23.51 -11.82
C VAL A 313 -13.07 22.52 -10.68
N HIS A 314 -12.10 21.64 -10.41
CA HIS A 314 -12.14 20.73 -9.28
C HIS A 314 -11.35 21.35 -8.13
N ALA A 315 -12.05 21.78 -7.09
CA ALA A 315 -11.42 22.35 -5.93
C ALA A 315 -10.72 21.27 -5.09
N TYR A 316 -9.48 21.52 -4.65
CA TYR A 316 -8.71 20.46 -3.97
C TYR A 316 -9.33 20.06 -2.63
N ASN A 317 -9.99 20.97 -1.91
CA ASN A 317 -10.73 20.65 -0.69
C ASN A 317 -11.82 19.58 -0.92
N GLU A 318 -12.55 19.64 -2.05
CA GLU A 318 -13.56 18.65 -2.42
C GLU A 318 -12.90 17.34 -2.86
N VAL A 319 -11.84 17.42 -3.66
CA VAL A 319 -11.09 16.26 -4.16
C VAL A 319 -10.42 15.49 -3.00
N MET A 320 -9.99 16.19 -1.95
CA MET A 320 -9.34 15.57 -0.78
C MET A 320 -10.32 15.01 0.26
N ALA A 321 -11.63 15.27 0.15
CA ALA A 321 -12.63 14.88 1.15
C ALA A 321 -12.63 13.36 1.42
N PHE A 322 -12.86 12.54 0.39
CA PHE A 322 -12.83 11.08 0.51
C PHE A 322 -11.49 10.54 1.02
N PRO A 323 -10.34 10.95 0.46
CA PRO A 323 -9.03 10.54 0.96
C PRO A 323 -8.81 10.84 2.45
N LEU A 324 -9.13 12.05 2.91
CA LEU A 324 -9.00 12.42 4.33
C LEU A 324 -9.97 11.63 5.21
N ASN A 325 -11.21 11.42 4.76
CA ASN A 325 -12.18 10.57 5.46
C ASN A 325 -11.68 9.11 5.58
N SER A 326 -11.02 8.58 4.55
CA SER A 326 -10.45 7.22 4.59
C SER A 326 -9.37 7.06 5.67
N VAL A 327 -8.56 8.10 5.89
CA VAL A 327 -7.57 8.16 6.97
C VAL A 327 -8.26 8.13 8.33
N SER A 328 -9.22 9.03 8.53
CA SER A 328 -9.97 9.16 9.80
C SER A 328 -10.66 7.84 10.19
N VAL A 329 -11.41 7.25 9.25
CA VAL A 329 -12.12 5.98 9.49
C VAL A 329 -11.15 4.83 9.77
N TYR A 330 -10.06 4.70 9.02
CA TYR A 330 -9.08 3.64 9.28
C TYR A 330 -8.45 3.78 10.67
N GLN A 331 -8.18 5.01 11.13
CA GLN A 331 -7.67 5.25 12.47
C GLN A 331 -8.70 4.90 13.55
N GLN A 332 -9.97 5.28 13.38
CA GLN A 332 -11.04 4.93 14.30
C GLN A 332 -11.16 3.40 14.45
N VAL A 333 -11.26 2.71 13.30
CA VAL A 333 -11.38 1.25 13.23
C VAL A 333 -10.12 0.53 13.77
N GLY A 334 -8.94 1.13 13.59
CA GLY A 334 -7.68 0.61 14.13
C GLY A 334 -7.58 0.75 15.65
N ARG A 335 -8.08 1.83 16.23
CA ARG A 335 -8.15 2.03 17.70
C ARG A 335 -9.11 1.04 18.35
N GLU A 336 -10.26 0.77 17.74
CA GLU A 336 -11.23 -0.24 18.21
C GLU A 336 -10.61 -1.66 18.27
N ARG A 337 -9.73 -2.01 17.33
CA ARG A 337 -9.01 -3.31 17.35
C ARG A 337 -7.96 -3.44 18.46
N ALA A 338 -7.48 -2.33 19.04
CA ALA A 338 -6.42 -2.34 20.06
C ALA A 338 -6.94 -2.55 21.49
N PHE A 339 -8.26 -2.47 21.70
CA PHE A 339 -8.91 -2.78 22.97
C PHE A 339 -9.59 -4.15 22.86
N PRO A 340 -8.93 -5.25 23.26
CA PRO A 340 -9.67 -6.49 23.47
C PRO A 340 -10.62 -6.27 24.64
N VAL A 341 -11.91 -6.56 24.40
CA VAL A 341 -12.89 -6.77 25.46
C VAL A 341 -12.30 -7.84 26.38
N ALA A 342 -12.14 -7.46 27.66
CA ALA A 342 -11.60 -8.31 28.72
C ALA A 342 -12.46 -9.55 28.98
#